data_AF-A0A842QY41-F1
#
_entry.id   AF-A0A842QY41-F1
#
_cell.length_a   1.000
_cell.length_b   1.000
_cell.length_c   1.000
_cell.angle_alpha   90.00
_cell.angle_beta   90.00
_cell.angle_gamma   90.00
#
_symmetry.space_group_name_H-M   'P 1'
#
loop_
_entity.id
_entity.type
_entity.pdbx_description
1 polymer ?
#
loop_
_entity_poly.entity_id
_entity_poly.type
_entity_poly.pdbx_seq_one_letter_code
_entity_poly.pdbx_strand_id
1 'polypeptide(L)'
;MVPSKKELVTVQQIDGMSTKTPHARELETIGKSVKTFLPRYSRDTIHEVVDEIGGSIDDLEFGEDLTMSFTFFPEATLHVVYYGADEDDDLVNEPDVRFLFSGKRVTWVSSEDLASLADLTMDYVRELLESRNGAASSKGEVKSDLLQRSIMQRAEPFALLKAIDMPDLGEFVDANISSRDGTWIMKKEFFPGITIVFEHDSKGLKVEFAGKKLTTMNDYAKDQLAIFLMNHVLRFVHLRYPGEANHPIIEKAFSFSYLKGHS
;
A
#
# COMPACT_ATOMS: atom_id res chain seq x y z
N MET A 1 16.60 -24.51 5.25
CA MET A 1 15.18 -24.42 4.82
C MET A 1 15.17 -23.61 3.55
N VAL A 2 14.70 -24.19 2.44
CA VAL A 2 14.42 -23.42 1.22
C VAL A 2 13.25 -22.49 1.57
N PRO A 3 13.32 -21.17 1.33
CA PRO A 3 12.18 -20.29 1.54
C PRO A 3 10.99 -20.86 0.75
N SER A 4 9.84 -21.05 1.38
CA SER A 4 8.64 -21.45 0.64
C SER A 4 8.41 -20.41 -0.45
N LYS A 5 8.27 -20.86 -1.70
CA LYS A 5 8.01 -19.99 -2.86
C LYS A 5 6.90 -19.01 -2.47
N LYS A 6 7.19 -17.71 -2.44
CA LYS A 6 6.21 -16.68 -2.09
C LYS A 6 5.01 -16.87 -3.02
N GLU A 7 3.82 -17.07 -2.48
CA GLU A 7 2.61 -17.15 -3.30
C GLU A 7 2.34 -15.74 -3.84
N LEU A 8 2.46 -15.59 -5.15
CA LEU A 8 2.28 -14.35 -5.87
C LEU A 8 0.89 -14.35 -6.51
N VAL A 9 0.12 -13.30 -6.23
CA VAL A 9 -1.27 -13.16 -6.66
C VAL A 9 -1.50 -11.80 -7.31
N THR A 10 -2.42 -11.76 -8.26
CA THR A 10 -2.93 -10.52 -8.87
C THR A 10 -4.14 -10.01 -8.09
N VAL A 11 -4.49 -8.73 -8.24
CA VAL A 11 -5.76 -8.20 -7.67
C VAL A 11 -6.99 -8.96 -8.17
N GLN A 12 -6.98 -9.45 -9.41
CA GLN A 12 -8.10 -10.21 -9.96
C GLN A 12 -8.27 -11.56 -9.23
N GLN A 13 -7.16 -12.21 -8.87
CA GLN A 13 -7.19 -13.43 -8.06
C GLN A 13 -7.63 -13.14 -6.63
N ILE A 14 -7.21 -12.02 -6.05
CA ILE A 14 -7.66 -11.55 -4.72
C ILE A 14 -9.16 -11.28 -4.71
N ASP A 15 -9.71 -10.72 -5.79
CA ASP A 15 -11.16 -10.51 -5.94
C ASP A 15 -11.94 -11.81 -6.22
N GLY A 16 -11.27 -12.90 -6.59
CA GLY A 16 -11.93 -14.16 -6.92
C GLY A 16 -12.81 -14.08 -8.17
N MET A 17 -12.53 -13.13 -9.06
CA MET A 17 -13.34 -12.83 -10.23
C MET A 17 -12.74 -13.42 -11.50
N SER A 18 -13.56 -14.12 -12.29
CA SER A 18 -13.15 -14.64 -13.60
C SER A 18 -13.06 -13.55 -14.67
N THR A 19 -13.76 -12.43 -14.46
CA THR A 19 -13.70 -11.24 -15.31
C THR A 19 -12.84 -10.16 -14.69
N LYS A 20 -12.23 -9.36 -15.55
CA LYS A 20 -11.31 -8.31 -15.15
C LYS A 20 -12.04 -7.18 -14.43
N THR A 21 -11.67 -6.95 -13.17
CA THR A 21 -12.27 -5.95 -12.28
C THR A 21 -11.83 -4.52 -12.65
N PRO A 22 -12.54 -3.48 -12.19
CA PRO A 22 -12.12 -2.09 -12.38
C PRO A 22 -10.68 -1.84 -11.90
N HIS A 23 -10.30 -2.38 -10.75
CA HIS A 23 -8.95 -2.23 -10.17
C HIS A 23 -7.87 -2.96 -10.99
N ALA A 24 -8.20 -4.10 -11.60
CA ALA A 24 -7.29 -4.74 -12.55
C ALA A 24 -7.06 -3.87 -13.81
N ARG A 25 -8.07 -3.11 -14.27
CA ARG A 25 -7.91 -2.17 -15.40
C ARG A 25 -7.13 -0.92 -15.01
N GLU A 26 -7.28 -0.48 -13.78
CA GLU A 26 -6.51 0.62 -13.19
C GLU A 26 -5.02 0.28 -13.16
N LEU A 27 -4.66 -0.89 -12.63
CA LEU A 27 -3.26 -1.38 -12.62
C LEU A 27 -2.65 -1.50 -14.02
N GLU A 28 -3.41 -1.85 -15.05
CA GLU A 28 -2.89 -1.80 -16.41
C GLU A 28 -2.64 -0.39 -16.92
N THR A 29 -3.47 0.57 -16.53
CA THR A 29 -3.27 1.98 -16.88
C THR A 29 -2.01 2.52 -16.22
N ILE A 30 -1.79 2.17 -14.94
CA ILE A 30 -0.55 2.46 -14.21
C ILE A 30 0.63 1.76 -14.90
N GLY A 31 0.47 0.49 -15.27
CA GLY A 31 1.49 -0.27 -15.99
C GLY A 31 1.92 0.40 -17.30
N LYS A 32 1.00 0.95 -18.09
CA LYS A 32 1.32 1.74 -19.30
C LYS A 32 2.17 2.97 -18.99
N SER A 33 1.88 3.66 -17.89
CA SER A 33 2.68 4.79 -17.42
C SER A 33 4.11 4.33 -17.05
N VAL A 34 4.22 3.25 -16.27
CA VAL A 34 5.50 2.66 -15.86
C VAL A 34 6.35 2.25 -17.06
N LYS A 35 5.76 1.55 -18.04
CA LYS A 35 6.42 1.18 -19.31
C LYS A 35 7.02 2.38 -20.04
N THR A 36 6.45 3.57 -19.86
CA THR A 36 6.84 4.78 -20.58
C THR A 36 7.99 5.53 -19.91
N PHE A 37 8.02 5.57 -18.57
CA PHE A 37 9.04 6.34 -17.84
C PHE A 37 10.23 5.49 -17.40
N LEU A 38 10.01 4.24 -16.98
CA LEU A 38 11.05 3.41 -16.39
C LEU A 38 12.27 3.19 -17.33
N PRO A 39 12.10 2.95 -18.64
CA PRO A 39 13.23 2.73 -19.56
C PRO A 39 14.12 3.95 -19.76
N ARG A 40 13.72 5.13 -19.28
CA ARG A 40 14.49 6.38 -19.39
C ARG A 40 15.61 6.48 -18.35
N TYR A 41 15.63 5.58 -17.37
CA TYR A 41 16.54 5.63 -16.24
C TYR A 41 17.44 4.38 -16.23
N SER A 42 18.68 4.54 -15.78
CA SER A 42 19.57 3.39 -15.60
C SER A 42 19.10 2.53 -14.43
N ARG A 43 19.47 1.24 -14.46
CA ARG A 43 19.19 0.29 -13.37
C ARG A 43 19.72 0.81 -12.03
N ASP A 44 20.90 1.41 -12.00
CA ASP A 44 21.50 1.97 -10.79
C ASP A 44 20.67 3.12 -10.22
N THR A 45 20.18 4.03 -11.07
CA THR A 45 19.31 5.13 -10.62
C THR A 45 17.99 4.61 -10.08
N ILE A 46 17.40 3.60 -10.72
CA ILE A 46 16.17 2.96 -10.25
C ILE A 46 16.42 2.29 -8.90
N HIS A 47 17.49 1.51 -8.77
CA HIS A 47 17.87 0.84 -7.53
C HIS A 47 18.03 1.83 -6.38
N GLU A 48 18.76 2.92 -6.59
CA GLU A 48 18.93 3.97 -5.59
C GLU A 48 17.61 4.61 -5.15
N VAL A 49 16.66 4.84 -6.07
CA VAL A 49 15.33 5.38 -5.72
C VAL A 49 14.49 4.36 -4.95
N VAL A 50 14.50 3.10 -5.38
CA VAL A 50 13.77 2.02 -4.73
C VAL A 50 14.27 1.82 -3.30
N ASP A 51 15.59 1.73 -3.10
CA ASP A 51 16.22 1.66 -1.78
C ASP A 51 15.90 2.90 -0.93
N GLU A 52 15.91 4.09 -1.56
CA GLU A 52 15.63 5.36 -0.88
C GLU A 52 14.23 5.41 -0.25
N ILE A 53 13.25 4.75 -0.87
CA ILE A 53 11.88 4.64 -0.36
C ILE A 53 11.61 3.33 0.38
N GLY A 54 12.65 2.56 0.71
CA GLY A 54 12.54 1.35 1.53
C GLY A 54 12.00 0.14 0.78
N GLY A 55 12.06 0.16 -0.56
CA GLY A 55 11.84 -1.01 -1.38
C GLY A 55 13.10 -1.86 -1.54
N SER A 56 13.03 -2.82 -2.44
CA SER A 56 14.15 -3.68 -2.84
C SER A 56 14.02 -4.06 -4.32
N ILE A 57 15.15 -4.35 -4.96
CA ILE A 57 15.16 -5.01 -6.26
C ILE A 57 15.29 -6.52 -6.05
N ASP A 58 14.26 -7.26 -6.44
CA ASP A 58 14.18 -8.71 -6.29
C ASP A 58 14.32 -9.41 -7.65
N ASP A 59 14.63 -10.70 -7.60
CA ASP A 59 14.49 -11.64 -8.71
C ASP A 59 13.42 -12.68 -8.32
N LEU A 60 12.30 -12.70 -9.05
CA LEU A 60 11.19 -13.63 -8.85
C LEU A 60 11.29 -14.86 -9.76
N GLU A 61 12.36 -14.98 -10.54
CA GLU A 61 12.63 -16.10 -11.45
C GLU A 61 11.57 -16.27 -12.56
N PHE A 62 10.99 -15.18 -13.05
CA PHE A 62 10.08 -15.18 -14.21
C PHE A 62 10.76 -14.82 -15.54
N GLY A 63 12.07 -14.56 -15.51
CA GLY A 63 12.78 -13.99 -16.65
C GLY A 63 12.48 -12.50 -16.84
N GLU A 64 12.12 -11.81 -15.76
CA GLU A 64 11.95 -10.36 -15.78
C GLU A 64 13.29 -9.63 -15.92
N ASP A 65 13.24 -8.40 -16.44
CA ASP A 65 14.41 -7.52 -16.45
C ASP A 65 14.61 -6.83 -15.11
N LEU A 66 13.50 -6.49 -14.44
CA LEU A 66 13.50 -5.79 -13.16
C LEU A 66 12.25 -6.12 -12.35
N THR A 67 12.42 -6.48 -11.09
CA THR A 67 11.32 -6.47 -10.11
C THR A 67 11.63 -5.47 -9.00
N MET A 68 10.70 -4.54 -8.75
CA MET A 68 10.73 -3.66 -7.58
C MET A 68 9.71 -4.14 -6.55
N SER A 69 10.14 -4.31 -5.31
CA SER A 69 9.32 -4.85 -4.22
C SER A 69 9.19 -3.88 -3.06
N PHE A 70 7.97 -3.69 -2.55
CA PHE A 70 7.65 -2.77 -1.46
C PHE A 70 6.75 -3.46 -0.42
N THR A 71 7.19 -3.51 0.84
CA THR A 71 6.43 -4.12 1.93
C THR A 71 5.79 -3.03 2.78
N PHE A 72 4.45 -2.91 2.72
CA PHE A 72 3.72 -1.86 3.45
C PHE A 72 3.31 -2.32 4.85
N PHE A 73 2.93 -3.59 4.96
CA PHE A 73 2.55 -4.28 6.19
C PHE A 73 3.24 -5.65 6.22
N PRO A 74 3.38 -6.29 7.39
CA PRO A 74 4.02 -7.62 7.51
C PRO A 74 3.44 -8.69 6.57
N GLU A 75 2.21 -8.48 6.11
CA GLU A 75 1.43 -9.44 5.34
C GLU A 75 1.07 -9.01 3.92
N ALA A 76 1.56 -7.85 3.46
CA ALA A 76 1.25 -7.32 2.13
C ALA A 76 2.49 -6.66 1.51
N THR A 77 3.06 -7.35 0.53
CA THR A 77 4.15 -6.86 -0.33
C THR A 77 3.61 -6.66 -1.74
N LEU A 78 3.90 -5.50 -2.32
CA LEU A 78 3.70 -5.21 -3.74
C LEU A 78 4.99 -5.58 -4.50
N HIS A 79 4.83 -6.18 -5.66
CA HIS A 79 5.88 -6.45 -6.63
C HIS A 79 5.50 -5.83 -7.98
N VAL A 80 6.37 -5.00 -8.52
CA VAL A 80 6.22 -4.38 -9.84
C VAL A 80 7.25 -5.02 -10.75
N VAL A 81 6.78 -5.93 -11.59
CA VAL A 81 7.61 -6.75 -12.48
C VAL A 81 7.61 -6.11 -13.86
N TYR A 82 8.79 -5.71 -14.33
CA TYR A 82 9.01 -5.10 -15.63
C TYR A 82 9.75 -6.08 -16.55
N TYR A 83 9.19 -6.26 -17.74
CA TYR A 83 9.80 -6.94 -18.87
C TYR A 83 10.11 -5.87 -19.93
N GLY A 84 11.37 -5.78 -20.32
CA GLY A 84 11.89 -4.94 -21.37
C GLY A 84 11.33 -5.31 -22.73
N ALA A 85 11.54 -4.42 -23.69
CA ALA A 85 11.37 -4.81 -25.08
C ALA A 85 12.52 -5.76 -25.44
N ASP A 86 12.20 -6.90 -26.04
CA ASP A 86 13.19 -7.84 -26.54
C ASP A 86 13.02 -7.98 -28.06
N GLU A 87 14.15 -8.00 -28.77
CA GLU A 87 14.20 -8.28 -30.20
C GLU A 87 14.63 -9.74 -30.37
N ASP A 88 13.65 -10.63 -30.49
CA ASP A 88 13.88 -11.98 -31.00
C ASP A 88 13.65 -11.99 -32.51
N ASP A 89 14.45 -12.76 -33.25
CA ASP A 89 14.75 -12.72 -34.71
C ASP A 89 13.60 -12.39 -35.71
N ASP A 90 12.32 -12.38 -35.33
CA ASP A 90 11.18 -11.97 -36.16
C ASP A 90 10.02 -11.25 -35.41
N LEU A 91 10.14 -10.95 -34.11
CA LEU A 91 9.09 -10.33 -33.29
C LEU A 91 9.68 -9.32 -32.27
N VAL A 92 9.27 -8.06 -32.40
CA VAL A 92 9.49 -7.05 -31.34
C VAL A 92 8.45 -7.29 -30.26
N ASN A 93 8.88 -7.76 -29.09
CA ASN A 93 8.01 -7.83 -27.92
C ASN A 93 7.89 -6.42 -27.32
N GLU A 94 6.66 -5.94 -27.16
CA GLU A 94 6.42 -4.69 -26.44
C GLU A 94 6.74 -4.87 -24.95
N PRO A 95 7.30 -3.84 -24.29
CA PRO A 95 7.61 -3.94 -22.86
C PRO A 95 6.34 -4.23 -22.05
N ASP A 96 6.47 -5.06 -21.01
CA ASP A 96 5.36 -5.45 -20.12
C ASP A 96 5.58 -5.04 -18.66
N VAL A 97 4.49 -4.71 -17.96
CA VAL A 97 4.51 -4.40 -16.53
C VAL A 97 3.38 -5.16 -15.86
N ARG A 98 3.72 -5.90 -14.81
CA ARG A 98 2.77 -6.65 -14.01
C ARG A 98 2.87 -6.25 -12.55
N PHE A 99 1.71 -6.10 -11.93
CA PHE A 99 1.58 -5.87 -10.50
C PHE A 99 1.19 -7.18 -9.84
N LEU A 100 2.09 -7.72 -9.04
CA LEU A 100 1.88 -8.92 -8.24
C LEU A 100 1.92 -8.54 -6.76
N PHE A 101 1.23 -9.32 -5.95
CA PHE A 101 1.16 -9.12 -4.52
C PHE A 101 1.48 -10.41 -3.80
N SER A 102 2.11 -10.33 -2.64
CA SER A 102 2.39 -11.49 -1.80
C SER A 102 2.24 -11.18 -0.32
N GLY A 103 2.20 -12.23 0.49
CA GLY A 103 2.11 -12.15 1.94
C GLY A 103 0.93 -12.92 2.51
N LYS A 104 1.04 -13.33 3.78
CA LYS A 104 0.14 -14.31 4.41
C LYS A 104 -1.33 -13.92 4.38
N ARG A 105 -1.63 -12.62 4.43
CA ARG A 105 -2.98 -12.06 4.51
C ARG A 105 -3.28 -11.10 3.37
N VAL A 106 -2.51 -11.16 2.28
CA VAL A 106 -2.67 -10.27 1.13
C VAL A 106 -4.07 -10.39 0.51
N THR A 107 -4.64 -11.60 0.56
CA THR A 107 -6.00 -11.89 0.10
C THR A 107 -7.08 -11.32 1.03
N TRP A 108 -6.74 -10.74 2.17
CA TRP A 108 -7.68 -10.04 3.04
C TRP A 108 -7.79 -8.56 2.69
N VAL A 109 -6.80 -7.99 2.00
CA VAL A 109 -6.78 -6.58 1.62
C VAL A 109 -7.73 -6.34 0.45
N SER A 110 -8.52 -5.26 0.50
CA SER A 110 -9.37 -4.91 -0.64
C SER A 110 -8.52 -4.65 -1.88
N SER A 111 -9.03 -5.03 -3.06
CA SER A 111 -8.38 -4.75 -4.34
C SER A 111 -8.22 -3.25 -4.60
N GLU A 112 -9.17 -2.45 -4.09
CA GLU A 112 -9.13 -0.98 -4.15
C GLU A 112 -7.90 -0.47 -3.41
N ASP A 113 -7.67 -0.93 -2.17
CA ASP A 113 -6.51 -0.52 -1.38
C ASP A 113 -5.20 -0.93 -2.07
N LEU A 114 -5.13 -2.14 -2.61
CA LEU A 114 -3.93 -2.63 -3.30
C LEU A 114 -3.62 -1.88 -4.59
N ALA A 115 -4.65 -1.56 -5.39
CA ALA A 115 -4.47 -0.80 -6.62
C ALA A 115 -4.03 0.65 -6.34
N SER A 116 -4.67 1.31 -5.38
CA SER A 116 -4.30 2.67 -4.98
C SER A 116 -2.93 2.74 -4.30
N LEU A 117 -2.52 1.72 -3.53
CA LEU A 117 -1.14 1.61 -3.02
C LEU A 117 -0.12 1.49 -4.16
N ALA A 118 -0.42 0.69 -5.17
CA ALA A 118 0.46 0.53 -6.33
C ALA A 118 0.58 1.85 -7.13
N ASP A 119 -0.54 2.54 -7.36
CA ASP A 119 -0.57 3.84 -8.03
C ASP A 119 0.32 4.86 -7.30
N LEU A 120 0.04 5.05 -6.01
CA LEU A 120 0.78 5.99 -5.16
C LEU A 120 2.27 5.68 -5.12
N THR A 121 2.64 4.40 -5.03
CA THR A 121 4.04 3.98 -4.99
C THR A 121 4.73 4.27 -6.32
N MET A 122 4.10 3.96 -7.44
CA MET A 122 4.68 4.21 -8.76
C MET A 122 4.75 5.69 -9.10
N ASP A 123 3.78 6.47 -8.67
CA ASP A 123 3.83 7.93 -8.77
C ASP A 123 4.96 8.50 -7.92
N TYR A 124 5.17 8.00 -6.69
CA TYR A 124 6.28 8.46 -5.85
C TYR A 124 7.65 8.09 -6.42
N VAL A 125 7.79 6.86 -6.95
CA VAL A 125 9.00 6.44 -7.69
C VAL A 125 9.25 7.36 -8.89
N ARG A 126 8.21 7.64 -9.70
CA ARG A 126 8.32 8.53 -10.85
C ARG A 126 8.78 9.93 -10.43
N GLU A 127 8.15 10.52 -9.42
CA GLU A 127 8.50 11.85 -8.92
C GLU A 127 9.95 11.94 -8.45
N LEU A 128 10.45 10.93 -7.74
CA LEU A 128 11.84 10.90 -7.29
C LEU A 128 12.82 10.75 -8.46
N LEU A 129 12.53 9.87 -9.42
CA LEU A 129 13.32 9.71 -10.64
C LEU A 129 13.37 11.00 -11.46
N GLU A 130 12.22 11.66 -11.65
CA GLU A 130 12.11 12.92 -12.40
C GLU A 130 12.82 14.08 -11.68
N SER A 131 12.72 14.16 -10.35
CA SER A 131 13.41 15.19 -9.55
C SER A 131 14.93 15.08 -9.65
N ARG A 132 15.47 13.86 -9.76
CA ARG A 132 16.91 13.62 -9.98
C ARG A 132 17.38 14.08 -11.36
N ASN A 133 16.48 14.08 -12.33
CA ASN A 133 16.71 14.64 -13.67
C ASN A 133 16.42 16.15 -13.76
N GLY A 134 16.21 16.83 -12.63
CA GLY A 134 15.98 18.28 -12.58
C GLY A 134 14.57 18.72 -12.97
N ALA A 135 13.61 17.81 -13.08
CA ALA A 135 12.21 18.17 -13.29
C ALA A 135 11.62 18.82 -12.02
N ALA A 136 10.82 19.87 -12.20
CA ALA A 136 10.12 20.51 -11.09
C ALA A 136 9.03 19.58 -10.53
N SER A 137 9.07 19.30 -9.22
CA SER A 137 7.99 18.58 -8.54
C SER A 137 6.69 19.38 -8.61
N SER A 138 5.62 18.82 -9.16
CA SER A 138 4.29 19.44 -9.06
C SER A 138 3.77 19.25 -7.63
N LYS A 139 3.90 20.28 -6.80
CA LYS A 139 3.31 20.31 -5.45
C LYS A 139 1.87 20.76 -5.55
N GLY A 140 0.94 19.81 -5.41
CA GLY A 140 -0.47 20.11 -5.17
C GLY A 140 -0.75 20.17 -3.67
N GLU A 141 -1.22 21.32 -3.19
CA GLU A 141 -1.74 21.51 -1.82
C GLU A 141 -3.26 21.36 -1.84
N VAL A 142 -3.77 20.32 -1.17
CA VAL A 142 -5.13 20.30 -0.61
C VAL A 142 -5.11 19.32 0.56
N LYS A 143 -5.13 19.82 1.80
CA LYS A 143 -5.63 19.01 2.92
C LYS A 143 -7.09 18.71 2.64
N SER A 144 -7.41 17.48 2.27
CA SER A 144 -8.67 17.22 1.59
C SER A 144 -9.77 16.82 2.58
N ASP A 145 -10.99 17.24 2.28
CA ASP A 145 -12.22 16.75 2.92
C ASP A 145 -12.30 15.21 2.98
N LEU A 146 -11.51 14.50 2.15
CA LEU A 146 -11.44 13.04 2.11
C LEU A 146 -10.97 12.45 3.43
N LEU A 147 -9.86 12.95 4.01
CA LEU A 147 -9.31 12.38 5.23
C LEU A 147 -10.26 12.60 6.41
N GLN A 148 -10.84 13.80 6.51
CA GLN A 148 -11.81 14.10 7.56
C GLN A 148 -13.04 13.19 7.47
N ARG A 149 -13.62 13.02 6.27
CA ARG A 149 -14.73 12.09 6.04
C ARG A 149 -14.33 10.66 6.37
N SER A 150 -13.12 10.25 6.01
CA SER A 150 -12.64 8.90 6.24
C SER A 150 -12.44 8.59 7.72
N ILE A 151 -11.95 9.54 8.51
CA ILE A 151 -11.85 9.44 9.98
C ILE A 151 -13.26 9.30 10.57
N MET A 152 -14.19 10.18 10.18
CA MET A 152 -15.57 10.14 10.69
C MET A 152 -16.27 8.81 10.43
N GLN A 153 -16.12 8.25 9.22
CA GLN A 153 -16.73 6.97 8.85
C GLN A 153 -16.15 5.75 9.60
N ARG A 154 -14.96 5.89 10.20
CA ARG A 154 -14.20 4.79 10.83
C ARG A 154 -14.09 4.94 12.34
N ALA A 155 -14.52 6.06 12.92
CA ALA A 155 -14.34 6.36 14.33
C ALA A 155 -15.02 5.34 15.26
N GLU A 156 -16.23 4.88 14.93
CA GLU A 156 -16.98 3.95 15.78
C GLU A 156 -16.25 2.60 15.99
N PRO A 157 -15.80 1.89 14.93
CA PRO A 157 -14.97 0.70 15.11
C PRO A 157 -13.69 0.91 15.94
N PHE A 158 -13.05 2.08 15.84
CA PHE A 158 -11.85 2.39 16.61
C PHE A 158 -12.12 2.46 18.12
N ALA A 159 -13.35 2.78 18.54
CA ALA A 159 -13.73 2.81 19.94
C ALA A 159 -13.77 1.43 20.61
N LEU A 160 -13.77 0.33 19.82
CA LEU A 160 -13.69 -1.03 20.35
C LEU A 160 -12.30 -1.39 20.87
N LEU A 161 -11.25 -0.69 20.42
CA LEU A 161 -9.87 -0.98 20.79
C LEU A 161 -9.62 -0.67 22.26
N LYS A 162 -9.04 -1.64 22.98
CA LYS A 162 -8.71 -1.54 24.40
C LYS A 162 -7.19 -1.44 24.57
N ALA A 163 -6.75 -0.91 25.70
CA ALA A 163 -5.32 -0.80 26.01
C ALA A 163 -4.58 -2.16 25.93
N ILE A 164 -5.27 -3.26 26.25
CA ILE A 164 -4.72 -4.61 26.17
C ILE A 164 -4.46 -5.09 24.73
N ASP A 165 -5.08 -4.47 23.72
CA ASP A 165 -4.91 -4.86 22.32
C ASP A 165 -3.71 -4.18 21.65
N MET A 166 -3.13 -3.15 22.29
CA MET A 166 -2.10 -2.30 21.67
C MET A 166 -0.82 -3.05 21.25
N PRO A 167 -0.29 -4.03 22.02
CA PRO A 167 0.86 -4.81 21.58
C PRO A 167 0.56 -5.61 20.30
N ASP A 168 -0.56 -6.34 20.30
CA ASP A 168 -0.98 -7.17 19.16
C ASP A 168 -1.30 -6.32 17.93
N LEU A 169 -1.93 -5.15 18.12
CA LEU A 169 -2.21 -4.19 17.05
C LEU A 169 -0.91 -3.65 16.45
N GLY A 170 0.07 -3.32 17.29
CA GLY A 170 1.38 -2.83 16.85
C GLY A 170 2.11 -3.84 15.97
N GLU A 171 2.11 -5.13 16.37
CA GLU A 171 2.66 -6.20 15.54
C GLU A 171 1.85 -6.40 14.25
N PHE A 172 0.52 -6.32 14.33
CA PHE A 172 -0.36 -6.53 13.18
C PHE A 172 -0.12 -5.48 12.09
N VAL A 173 -0.02 -4.20 12.45
CA VAL A 173 0.13 -3.10 11.49
C VAL A 173 1.57 -2.65 11.27
N ASP A 174 2.55 -3.31 11.89
CA ASP A 174 3.98 -2.91 11.92
C ASP A 174 4.19 -1.47 12.41
N ALA A 175 3.60 -1.15 13.56
CA ALA A 175 3.64 0.19 14.13
C ALA A 175 4.10 0.18 15.59
N ASN A 176 4.78 1.26 15.97
CA ASN A 176 5.12 1.52 17.36
C ASN A 176 3.92 2.15 18.06
N ILE A 177 3.39 1.48 19.08
CA ILE A 177 2.26 1.98 19.86
C ILE A 177 2.70 2.30 21.28
N SER A 178 2.32 3.49 21.74
CA SER A 178 2.51 3.93 23.12
C SER A 178 1.17 4.34 23.71
N SER A 179 0.99 4.16 25.01
CA SER A 179 -0.25 4.54 25.70
C SER A 179 0.07 5.32 26.96
N ARG A 180 -0.69 6.40 27.20
CA ARG A 180 -0.58 7.24 28.38
C ARG A 180 -1.94 7.86 28.70
N ASP A 181 -2.37 7.76 29.96
CA ASP A 181 -3.54 8.47 30.50
C ASP A 181 -4.84 8.29 29.68
N GLY A 182 -5.06 7.08 29.14
CA GLY A 182 -6.23 6.76 28.33
C GLY A 182 -6.14 7.18 26.85
N THR A 183 -5.04 7.80 26.45
CA THR A 183 -4.69 8.09 25.05
C THR A 183 -3.69 7.06 24.56
N TRP A 184 -3.89 6.56 23.33
CA TRP A 184 -2.85 5.79 22.63
C TRP A 184 -2.39 6.53 21.38
N ILE A 185 -1.10 6.41 21.11
CA ILE A 185 -0.42 7.00 19.95
C ILE A 185 0.26 5.86 19.20
N MET A 186 -0.16 5.63 17.97
CA MET A 186 0.41 4.67 17.04
C MET A 186 1.20 5.41 15.96
N LYS A 187 2.44 4.98 15.70
CA LYS A 187 3.31 5.54 14.67
C LYS A 187 3.74 4.46 13.69
N LYS A 188 3.36 4.63 12.42
CA LYS A 188 3.74 3.74 11.30
C LYS A 188 4.54 4.52 10.28
N GLU A 189 5.74 4.04 9.97
CA GLU A 189 6.51 4.52 8.82
C GLU A 189 6.14 3.69 7.58
N PHE A 190 5.61 4.33 6.55
CA PHE A 190 5.25 3.68 5.27
C PHE A 190 6.39 3.72 4.27
N PHE A 191 7.06 4.87 4.19
CA PHE A 191 8.30 5.07 3.44
C PHE A 191 9.32 5.74 4.38
N PRO A 192 10.63 5.47 4.24
CA PRO A 192 11.66 6.11 5.04
C PRO A 192 11.54 7.65 5.05
N GLY A 193 11.27 8.22 6.22
CA GLY A 193 11.05 9.64 6.42
C GLY A 193 9.61 10.13 6.18
N ILE A 194 8.63 9.23 6.05
CA ILE A 194 7.18 9.49 5.98
C ILE A 194 6.47 8.60 7.00
N THR A 195 6.10 9.20 8.12
CA THR A 195 5.42 8.55 9.24
C THR A 195 4.00 9.07 9.39
N ILE A 196 3.06 8.16 9.59
CA ILE A 196 1.67 8.46 9.95
C ILE A 196 1.52 8.24 11.45
N VAL A 197 0.90 9.21 12.12
CA VAL A 197 0.67 9.20 13.56
C VAL A 197 -0.83 9.19 13.80
N PHE A 198 -1.34 8.13 14.41
CA PHE A 198 -2.70 8.07 14.91
C PHE A 198 -2.69 8.31 16.41
N GLU A 199 -3.44 9.31 16.85
CA GLU A 199 -3.72 9.54 18.26
C GLU A 199 -5.21 9.29 18.49
N HIS A 200 -5.54 8.48 19.48
CA HIS A 200 -6.92 8.23 19.85
C HIS A 200 -7.11 8.42 21.35
N ASP A 201 -8.06 9.27 21.69
CA ASP A 201 -8.46 9.61 23.05
C ASP A 201 -9.99 9.63 23.16
N SER A 202 -10.52 10.12 24.29
CA SER A 202 -11.98 10.24 24.49
C SER A 202 -12.68 11.21 23.52
N LYS A 203 -11.93 12.02 22.76
CA LYS A 203 -12.43 12.95 21.74
C LYS A 203 -12.42 12.32 20.34
N GLY A 204 -11.85 11.13 20.17
CA GLY A 204 -11.83 10.35 18.94
C GLY A 204 -10.44 10.23 18.30
N LEU A 205 -10.42 9.77 17.06
CA LEU A 205 -9.21 9.55 16.27
C LEU A 205 -8.73 10.86 15.62
N LYS A 206 -7.45 11.19 15.82
CA LYS A 206 -6.71 12.24 15.12
C LYS A 206 -5.60 11.59 14.28
N VAL A 207 -5.36 12.16 13.11
CA VAL A 207 -4.32 11.71 12.18
C VAL A 207 -3.37 12.86 11.90
N GLU A 208 -2.09 12.63 12.12
CA GLU A 208 -1.01 13.55 11.81
C GLU A 208 0.06 12.86 10.95
N PHE A 209 0.88 13.67 10.30
CA PHE A 209 1.99 13.21 9.48
C PHE A 209 3.30 13.79 10.03
N ALA A 210 4.33 12.97 10.14
CA ALA A 210 5.66 13.36 10.58
C ALA A 210 6.75 12.83 9.62
N GLY A 211 7.90 13.50 9.59
CA GLY A 211 9.09 13.01 8.88
C GLY A 211 9.68 13.99 7.88
N LYS A 212 10.97 13.78 7.58
CA LYS A 212 11.79 14.68 6.76
C LYS A 212 11.44 14.69 5.27
N LYS A 213 10.74 13.66 4.76
CA LYS A 213 10.37 13.53 3.35
C LYS A 213 8.90 13.85 3.06
N LEU A 214 8.13 14.34 4.04
CA LEU A 214 6.73 14.69 3.81
C LEU A 214 6.50 15.70 2.68
N THR A 215 7.47 16.58 2.42
CA THR A 215 7.38 17.59 1.35
C THR A 215 7.55 17.02 -0.04
N THR A 216 7.98 15.76 -0.17
CA THR A 216 8.12 15.05 -1.45
C THR A 216 6.87 14.24 -1.81
N MET A 217 5.80 14.35 -1.02
CA MET A 217 4.54 13.66 -1.26
C MET A 217 3.41 14.67 -1.22
N ASN A 218 2.49 14.60 -2.18
CA ASN A 218 1.31 15.45 -2.20
C ASN A 218 0.31 15.04 -1.09
N ASP A 219 -0.62 15.93 -0.74
CA ASP A 219 -1.53 15.68 0.38
C ASP A 219 -2.53 14.57 0.11
N TYR A 220 -2.97 14.38 -1.14
CA TYR A 220 -3.85 13.26 -1.52
C TYR A 220 -3.18 11.91 -1.25
N ALA A 221 -1.91 11.76 -1.61
CA ALA A 221 -1.13 10.56 -1.33
C ALA A 221 -0.99 10.31 0.18
N LYS A 222 -0.73 11.36 0.97
CA LYS A 222 -0.70 11.24 2.44
C LYS A 222 -2.05 10.77 2.99
N ASP A 223 -3.15 11.37 2.52
CA ASP A 223 -4.50 11.00 2.92
C ASP A 223 -4.79 9.53 2.60
N GLN A 224 -4.41 9.05 1.41
CA GLN A 224 -4.56 7.64 1.01
C GLN A 224 -3.77 6.69 1.92
N LEU A 225 -2.50 6.99 2.24
CA LEU A 225 -1.73 6.16 3.16
C LEU A 225 -2.37 6.07 4.56
N ALA A 226 -2.92 7.19 5.04
CA ALA A 226 -3.65 7.20 6.31
C ALA A 226 -4.92 6.35 6.22
N ILE A 227 -5.65 6.40 5.11
CA ILE A 227 -6.84 5.56 4.88
C ILE A 227 -6.46 4.07 4.86
N PHE A 228 -5.35 3.69 4.23
CA PHE A 228 -4.88 2.30 4.24
C PHE A 228 -4.54 1.82 5.64
N LEU A 229 -3.84 2.64 6.42
CA LEU A 229 -3.55 2.29 7.82
C LEU A 229 -4.84 2.15 8.62
N MET A 230 -5.83 3.05 8.44
CA MET A 230 -7.12 2.91 9.10
C MET A 230 -7.83 1.63 8.70
N ASN A 231 -7.92 1.31 7.40
CA ASN A 231 -8.52 0.07 6.93
C ASN A 231 -7.81 -1.16 7.50
N HIS A 232 -6.49 -1.11 7.65
CA HIS A 232 -5.73 -2.20 8.24
C HIS A 232 -6.05 -2.40 9.73
N VAL A 233 -6.18 -1.31 10.49
CA VAL A 233 -6.67 -1.35 11.88
C VAL A 233 -8.10 -1.91 11.94
N LEU A 234 -8.99 -1.56 11.01
CA LEU A 234 -10.35 -2.11 10.97
C LEU A 234 -10.35 -3.64 10.79
N ARG A 235 -9.44 -4.17 9.97
CA ARG A 235 -9.26 -5.63 9.83
C ARG A 235 -8.85 -6.26 11.16
N PHE A 236 -7.93 -5.63 11.90
CA PHE A 236 -7.58 -6.09 13.25
C PHE A 236 -8.79 -6.08 14.19
N VAL A 237 -9.56 -4.98 14.22
CA VAL A 237 -10.77 -4.85 15.05
C VAL A 237 -11.76 -5.97 14.75
N HIS A 238 -12.01 -6.24 13.46
CA HIS A 238 -12.90 -7.32 13.04
C HIS A 238 -12.47 -8.70 13.57
N LEU A 239 -11.18 -9.01 13.45
CA LEU A 239 -10.63 -10.29 13.90
C LEU A 239 -10.61 -10.42 15.42
N ARG A 240 -10.42 -9.31 16.13
CA ARG A 240 -10.34 -9.26 17.59
C ARG A 240 -11.71 -9.32 18.25
N TYR A 241 -12.70 -8.69 17.64
CA TYR A 241 -14.06 -8.51 18.19
C TYR A 241 -15.12 -9.10 17.25
N PRO A 242 -15.10 -10.41 16.98
CA PRO A 242 -16.07 -11.04 16.09
C PRO A 242 -17.48 -10.88 16.65
N GLY A 243 -18.40 -10.34 15.84
CA GLY A 243 -19.81 -10.11 16.20
C GLY A 243 -20.12 -8.76 16.85
N GLU A 244 -19.15 -8.09 17.47
CA GLU A 244 -19.29 -6.69 17.94
C GLU A 244 -18.89 -5.69 16.84
N ALA A 245 -17.92 -6.07 16.01
CA ALA A 245 -17.42 -5.28 14.90
C ALA A 245 -18.29 -5.40 13.63
N ASN A 246 -19.61 -5.20 13.76
CA ASN A 246 -20.56 -5.24 12.64
C ASN A 246 -20.84 -3.82 12.13
N HIS A 247 -19.87 -3.23 11.45
CA HIS A 247 -20.00 -1.91 10.84
C HIS A 247 -19.69 -1.98 9.34
N PRO A 248 -20.52 -1.41 8.43
CA PRO A 248 -20.34 -1.54 6.98
C PRO A 248 -18.96 -1.07 6.45
N ILE A 249 -18.32 -0.14 7.16
CA ILE A 249 -16.97 0.33 6.79
C ILE A 249 -15.90 -0.75 6.94
N ILE A 250 -16.11 -1.74 7.82
CA ILE A 250 -15.20 -2.85 8.04
C ILE A 250 -15.23 -3.79 6.83
N GLU A 251 -16.41 -4.06 6.26
CA GLU A 251 -16.52 -4.87 5.05
C GLU A 251 -15.71 -4.27 3.90
N LYS A 252 -15.72 -2.93 3.76
CA LYS A 252 -14.92 -2.22 2.75
C LYS A 252 -13.41 -2.35 2.94
N ALA A 253 -12.95 -2.70 4.15
CA ALA A 253 -11.53 -2.93 4.42
C ALA A 253 -11.05 -4.32 3.99
N PHE A 254 -11.97 -5.22 3.61
CA PHE A 254 -11.68 -6.59 3.19
C PHE A 254 -11.84 -6.79 1.68
N SER A 255 -11.12 -7.79 1.15
CA SER A 255 -11.34 -8.28 -0.23
C SER A 255 -12.69 -8.97 -0.37
N PHE A 256 -13.20 -9.03 -1.60
CA PHE A 256 -14.40 -9.79 -1.90
C PHE A 256 -14.24 -11.29 -1.59
N SER A 257 -13.08 -11.88 -1.89
CA SER A 257 -12.83 -13.30 -1.62
C SER A 257 -12.85 -13.62 -0.14
N TYR A 258 -12.29 -12.74 0.71
CA TYR A 258 -12.34 -12.91 2.16
C TYR A 258 -13.79 -12.90 2.64
N LEU A 259 -14.57 -11.90 2.24
CA LEU A 259 -15.97 -11.78 2.65
C LEU A 259 -16.80 -12.99 2.22
N LYS A 260 -16.65 -13.46 0.98
CA LYS A 260 -17.37 -14.63 0.47
C LYS A 260 -17.02 -15.93 1.21
N GLY A 261 -15.80 -16.06 1.71
CA GLY A 261 -15.36 -17.24 2.47
C GLY A 261 -15.84 -17.26 3.93
N HIS A 262 -16.34 -16.12 4.44
CA HIS A 262 -16.68 -15.93 5.86
C HIS A 262 -18.12 -15.40 6.05
N SER A 263 -18.91 -15.32 4.98
CA SER A 263 -20.34 -14.97 4.96
C SER A 263 -21.25 -16.17 5.21
#